data_AF-R4UFP5-F1
#
_entry.id   AF-R4UFP5-F1
#
_cell.length_a   1.000
_cell.length_b   1.000
_cell.length_c   1.000
_cell.angle_alpha   90.00
_cell.angle_beta   90.00
_cell.angle_gamma   90.00
#
_symmetry.space_group_name_H-M   'P 1'
#
loop_
_entity.id
_entity.type
_entity.pdbx_description
1 polymer ?
#
loop_
_entity_poly.entity_id
_entity_poly.type
_entity_poly.pdbx_seq_one_letter_code
_entity_poly.pdbx_strand_id
1 'polypeptide(L)'
;MAKTKNKLKGLRSTEKKAHAQEVAATIKEVNTNKNEKLQNYQKWKKLQYWHYLIILSLCTIIIGFSFIIGLVFLKDIKKIEWVLVGFGVILLVLWFILGWQKNRQAAQYFNDSRRRYQPTLTEEEATIKKARKIILATAIIVLTTSLIMLLITSL
;
A
#
# COMPACT_ATOMS: atom_id res chain seq x y z
N MET A 1 -18.45 -34.86 -32.86
CA MET A 1 -18.44 -33.72 -31.91
C MET A 1 -18.49 -34.10 -30.43
N ALA A 2 -19.22 -35.15 -30.01
CA ALA A 2 -19.33 -35.55 -28.59
C ALA A 2 -17.99 -36.00 -27.94
N LYS A 3 -17.15 -36.75 -28.67
CA LYS A 3 -15.82 -37.21 -28.21
C LYS A 3 -14.87 -36.04 -27.87
N THR A 4 -14.89 -34.98 -28.68
CA THR A 4 -14.08 -33.76 -28.48
C THR A 4 -14.57 -32.97 -27.26
N LYS A 5 -15.89 -32.89 -27.05
CA LYS A 5 -16.52 -32.22 -25.90
C LYS A 5 -16.18 -32.93 -24.57
N ASN A 6 -16.17 -34.26 -24.57
CA ASN A 6 -15.75 -35.06 -23.41
C ASN A 6 -14.25 -34.94 -23.11
N LYS A 7 -13.39 -34.89 -24.14
CA LYS A 7 -11.95 -34.66 -23.97
C LYS A 7 -11.65 -33.27 -23.40
N LEU A 8 -12.33 -32.23 -23.89
CA LEU A 8 -12.26 -30.86 -23.35
C LEU A 8 -12.76 -30.77 -21.89
N LYS A 9 -13.85 -31.46 -21.56
CA LYS A 9 -14.37 -31.51 -20.19
C LYS A 9 -13.40 -32.22 -19.24
N GLY A 10 -12.75 -33.29 -19.71
CA GLY A 10 -11.68 -33.98 -18.99
C GLY A 10 -10.48 -33.07 -18.72
N LEU A 11 -9.95 -32.40 -19.74
CA LEU A 11 -8.84 -31.44 -19.63
C LEU A 11 -9.14 -30.32 -18.62
N ARG A 12 -10.31 -29.68 -18.72
CA ARG A 12 -10.75 -28.65 -17.76
C ARG A 12 -10.84 -29.16 -16.33
N SER A 13 -11.20 -30.43 -16.14
CA SER A 13 -11.27 -31.03 -14.80
C SER A 13 -9.88 -31.31 -14.22
N THR A 14 -8.93 -31.71 -15.06
CA THR A 14 -7.53 -31.92 -14.68
C THR A 14 -6.84 -30.60 -14.33
N GLU A 15 -7.03 -29.56 -15.15
CA GLU A 15 -6.53 -28.20 -14.87
C GLU A 15 -7.05 -27.67 -13.54
N LYS A 16 -8.35 -27.82 -13.26
CA LYS A 16 -8.94 -27.40 -11.98
C LYS A 16 -8.34 -28.14 -10.79
N LYS A 17 -8.07 -29.44 -10.94
CA LYS A 17 -7.45 -30.26 -9.89
C LYS A 17 -6.00 -29.85 -9.64
N ALA A 18 -5.23 -29.65 -10.71
CA ALA A 18 -3.83 -29.19 -10.62
C ALA A 18 -3.75 -27.81 -9.94
N HIS A 19 -4.57 -26.85 -10.37
CA HIS A 19 -4.67 -25.53 -9.73
C HIS A 19 -5.07 -25.64 -8.26
N ALA A 20 -6.05 -26.47 -7.90
CA ALA A 20 -6.44 -26.65 -6.50
C ALA A 20 -5.32 -27.25 -5.64
N GLN A 21 -4.53 -28.18 -6.21
CA GLN A 21 -3.36 -28.76 -5.54
C GLN A 21 -2.25 -27.72 -5.33
N GLU A 22 -1.96 -26.89 -6.34
CA GLU A 22 -0.99 -25.79 -6.25
C GLU A 22 -1.37 -24.81 -5.13
N VAL A 23 -2.61 -24.31 -5.14
CA VAL A 23 -3.12 -23.39 -4.11
C VAL A 23 -3.02 -24.02 -2.72
N ALA A 24 -3.39 -25.30 -2.58
CA ALA A 24 -3.30 -26.00 -1.31
C ALA A 24 -1.85 -26.16 -0.82
N ALA A 25 -0.91 -26.41 -1.73
CA ALA A 25 0.51 -26.51 -1.43
C ALA A 25 1.07 -25.17 -0.91
N THR A 26 0.77 -24.06 -1.59
CA THR A 26 1.18 -22.72 -1.14
C THR A 26 0.62 -22.38 0.24
N ILE A 27 -0.66 -22.71 0.50
CA ILE A 27 -1.27 -22.48 1.81
C ILE A 27 -0.57 -23.33 2.88
N LYS A 28 -0.24 -24.58 2.56
CA LYS A 28 0.48 -25.46 3.47
C LYS A 28 1.85 -24.87 3.80
N GLU A 29 2.57 -24.38 2.80
CA GLU A 29 3.88 -23.74 2.95
C GLU A 29 3.84 -22.48 3.84
N VAL A 30 2.83 -21.62 3.66
CA VAL A 30 2.64 -20.43 4.53
C VAL A 30 2.36 -20.85 5.97
N ASN A 31 1.66 -21.96 6.18
CA ASN A 31 1.36 -22.49 7.51
C ASN A 31 2.51 -23.32 8.12
N THR A 32 3.44 -23.83 7.30
CA THR A 32 4.68 -24.46 7.79
C THR A 32 5.57 -23.39 8.41
N ASN A 33 6.01 -23.60 9.66
CA ASN A 33 6.77 -22.63 10.45
C ASN A 33 6.08 -21.26 10.60
N LYS A 34 4.75 -21.25 10.62
CA LYS A 34 3.91 -20.04 10.69
C LYS A 34 4.33 -19.09 11.81
N ASN A 35 4.69 -19.62 12.98
CA ASN A 35 5.06 -18.80 14.14
C ASN A 35 6.33 -17.99 13.87
N GLU A 36 7.37 -18.63 13.32
CA GLU A 36 8.63 -17.97 12.95
C GLU A 36 8.42 -16.96 11.81
N LYS A 37 7.71 -17.37 10.74
CA LYS A 37 7.34 -16.47 9.64
C LYS A 37 6.56 -15.26 10.14
N LEU A 38 5.63 -15.45 11.07
CA LEU A 38 4.85 -14.37 11.66
C LEU A 38 5.71 -13.43 12.51
N GLN A 39 6.63 -13.96 13.31
CA GLN A 39 7.55 -13.14 14.11
C GLN A 39 8.45 -12.28 13.21
N ASN A 40 9.06 -12.89 12.18
CA ASN A 40 9.89 -12.17 11.20
C ASN A 40 9.07 -11.12 10.45
N TYR A 41 7.87 -11.48 10.01
CA TYR A 41 6.95 -10.57 9.36
C TYR A 41 6.58 -9.36 10.23
N GLN A 42 6.31 -9.58 11.52
CA GLN A 42 6.02 -8.50 12.46
C GLN A 42 7.23 -7.58 12.64
N LYS A 43 8.44 -8.15 12.74
CA LYS A 43 9.70 -7.39 12.82
C LYS A 43 9.89 -6.52 11.58
N TRP A 44 9.74 -7.08 10.39
CA TRP A 44 9.88 -6.33 9.14
C TRP A 44 8.79 -5.27 8.94
N LYS A 45 7.56 -5.53 9.37
CA LYS A 45 6.42 -4.59 9.25
C LYS A 45 6.49 -3.43 10.25
N LYS A 46 7.25 -3.56 11.34
CA LYS A 46 7.34 -2.55 12.40
C LYS A 46 8.08 -1.30 11.90
N LEU A 47 7.59 -0.13 12.29
CA LEU A 47 8.30 1.13 12.08
C LEU A 47 9.40 1.24 13.14
N GLN A 48 10.63 1.44 12.69
CA GLN A 48 11.78 1.77 13.54
C GLN A 48 11.90 3.29 13.69
N TYR A 49 12.65 3.75 14.70
CA TYR A 49 12.85 5.17 15.00
C TYR A 49 13.28 6.00 13.77
N TRP A 50 14.20 5.49 12.96
CA TRP A 50 14.64 6.16 11.72
C TRP A 50 13.52 6.42 10.70
N HIS A 51 12.46 5.61 10.68
CA HIS A 51 11.32 5.86 9.78
C HIS A 51 10.52 7.10 10.20
N TYR A 52 10.52 7.47 11.48
CA TYR A 52 9.90 8.72 11.92
C TYR A 52 10.70 9.93 11.46
N LEU A 53 12.03 9.81 11.37
CA LEU A 53 12.87 10.84 10.77
C LEU A 53 12.59 11.00 9.27
N ILE A 54 12.30 9.90 8.56
CA ILE A 54 11.85 9.94 7.16
C ILE A 54 10.48 10.65 7.05
N ILE A 55 9.53 10.34 7.93
CA ILE A 55 8.22 11.02 7.94
C ILE A 55 8.42 12.52 8.15
N LEU A 56 9.23 12.91 9.14
CA LEU A 56 9.51 14.30 9.46
C LEU A 56 10.17 15.02 8.27
N SER A 57 11.19 14.42 7.66
CA SER A 57 11.89 15.03 6.52
C SER A 57 10.96 15.21 5.32
N LEU A 58 10.12 14.22 4.99
CA LEU A 58 9.13 14.34 3.94
C LEU A 58 8.14 15.48 4.21
N CYS A 59 7.66 15.61 5.45
CA CYS A 59 6.75 16.70 5.84
C CYS A 59 7.43 18.06 5.68
N THR A 60 8.64 18.23 6.21
CA THR A 60 9.40 19.49 6.11
C THR A 60 9.63 19.88 4.66
N ILE A 61 10.00 18.92 3.81
CA ILE A 61 10.23 19.15 2.37
C ILE A 61 8.94 19.59 1.69
N ILE A 62 7.83 18.86 1.88
CA ILE A 62 6.54 19.17 1.25
C ILE A 62 6.02 20.54 1.70
N ILE A 63 6.08 20.82 3.01
CA ILE A 63 5.64 22.10 3.57
C ILE A 63 6.53 23.22 3.02
N GLY A 64 7.85 23.07 3.06
CA GLY A 64 8.79 24.05 2.51
C GLY A 64 8.53 24.36 1.03
N PHE A 65 8.35 23.34 0.20
CA PHE A 65 7.98 23.53 -1.20
C PHE A 65 6.61 24.20 -1.37
N SER A 66 5.64 23.88 -0.52
CA SER A 66 4.31 24.51 -0.58
C SER A 66 4.39 26.01 -0.29
N PHE A 67 5.23 26.43 0.67
CA PHE A 67 5.52 27.84 0.94
C PHE A 67 6.23 28.52 -0.23
N ILE A 68 7.24 27.87 -0.83
CA ILE A 68 7.93 28.40 -2.01
C ILE A 68 6.93 28.61 -3.16
N ILE A 69 6.08 27.62 -3.45
CA ILE A 69 5.06 27.71 -4.51
C ILE A 69 4.07 28.84 -4.20
N GLY A 70 3.51 28.87 -2.99
CA GLY A 70 2.50 29.86 -2.63
C GLY A 70 3.02 31.30 -2.61
N LEU A 71 4.21 31.53 -2.03
CA LEU A 71 4.76 32.89 -1.87
C LEU A 71 5.48 33.40 -3.12
N VAL A 72 6.27 32.55 -3.79
CA VAL A 72 7.11 33.00 -4.91
C VAL A 72 6.33 32.97 -6.22
N PHE A 73 5.66 31.85 -6.51
CA PHE A 73 5.00 31.64 -7.79
C PHE A 73 3.59 32.21 -7.80
N LEU A 74 2.81 31.96 -6.75
CA LEU A 74 1.42 32.39 -6.67
C LEU A 74 1.26 33.77 -5.99
N LYS A 75 2.28 34.23 -5.26
CA LYS A 75 2.30 35.51 -4.53
C LYS A 75 1.10 35.72 -3.61
N ASP A 76 0.55 34.63 -3.08
CA ASP A 76 -0.64 34.65 -2.24
C ASP A 76 -0.51 33.59 -1.14
N ILE A 77 -0.46 34.06 0.11
CA ILE A 77 -0.36 33.21 1.29
C ILE A 77 -1.55 32.27 1.45
N LYS A 78 -2.74 32.69 0.97
CA LYS A 78 -3.97 31.87 1.01
C LYS A 78 -3.87 30.66 0.08
N LYS A 79 -3.00 30.71 -0.94
CA LYS A 79 -2.81 29.60 -1.89
C LYS A 79 -1.89 28.50 -1.36
N ILE A 80 -1.13 28.74 -0.29
CA ILE A 80 -0.28 27.71 0.33
C ILE A 80 -1.12 26.52 0.81
N GLU A 81 -2.29 26.80 1.39
CA GLU A 81 -3.25 25.80 1.84
C GLU A 81 -3.69 24.88 0.69
N TRP A 82 -4.14 25.46 -0.43
CA TRP A 82 -4.48 24.69 -1.64
C TRP A 82 -3.33 23.81 -2.17
N VAL A 83 -2.09 24.29 -2.10
CA VAL A 83 -0.90 23.51 -2.51
C VAL A 83 -0.67 22.33 -1.55
N LEU A 84 -0.79 22.55 -0.24
CA LEU A 84 -0.71 21.49 0.77
C LEU A 84 -1.79 20.44 0.58
N VAL A 85 -3.05 20.84 0.31
CA VAL A 85 -4.13 19.91 -0.03
C VAL A 85 -3.76 19.10 -1.28
N GLY A 86 -3.23 19.73 -2.32
CA GLY A 86 -2.79 19.06 -3.54
C GLY A 86 -1.77 17.95 -3.26
N PHE A 87 -0.73 18.25 -2.48
CA PHE A 87 0.25 17.24 -2.05
C PHE A 87 -0.38 16.14 -1.18
N GLY A 88 -1.28 16.50 -0.26
CA GLY A 88 -2.02 15.56 0.56
C GLY A 88 -2.83 14.56 -0.28
N VAL A 89 -3.54 15.04 -1.30
CA VAL A 89 -4.28 14.19 -2.25
C VAL A 89 -3.34 13.26 -3.01
N ILE A 90 -2.21 13.76 -3.52
CA ILE A 90 -1.20 12.92 -4.20
C ILE A 90 -0.71 11.79 -3.27
N LEU A 91 -0.42 12.10 -2.00
CA LEU A 91 0.00 11.09 -1.02
C LEU A 91 -1.09 10.05 -0.75
N LEU A 92 -2.37 10.46 -0.68
CA LEU A 92 -3.49 9.54 -0.53
C LEU A 92 -3.66 8.62 -1.75
N VAL A 93 -3.45 9.15 -2.95
CA VAL A 93 -3.45 8.35 -4.20
C VAL A 93 -2.30 7.33 -4.16
N LEU A 94 -1.08 7.74 -3.80
CA LEU A 94 0.05 6.82 -3.65
C LEU A 94 -0.23 5.74 -2.60
N TRP A 95 -0.82 6.12 -1.46
CA TRP A 95 -1.21 5.18 -0.42
C TRP A 95 -2.23 4.13 -0.91
N PHE A 96 -3.19 4.56 -1.74
CA PHE A 96 -4.18 3.69 -2.36
C PHE A 96 -3.54 2.75 -3.39
N ILE A 97 -2.67 3.26 -4.27
CA ILE A 97 -1.94 2.47 -5.27
C ILE A 97 -1.13 1.35 -4.61
N LEU A 98 -0.39 1.65 -3.53
CA LEU A 98 0.36 0.63 -2.79
C LEU A 98 -0.57 -0.40 -2.14
N GLY A 99 -1.76 0.01 -1.68
CA GLY A 99 -2.77 -0.90 -1.16
C GLY A 99 -3.29 -1.86 -2.22
N TRP A 100 -3.56 -1.34 -3.42
CA TRP A 100 -3.97 -2.13 -4.56
C TRP A 100 -2.87 -3.09 -5.02
N GLN A 101 -1.62 -2.63 -5.12
CA GLN A 101 -0.46 -3.46 -5.46
C GLN A 101 -0.31 -4.63 -4.47
N LYS A 102 -0.39 -4.38 -3.16
CA LYS A 102 -0.34 -5.43 -2.13
C LYS A 102 -1.46 -6.45 -2.27
N ASN A 103 -2.66 -6.02 -2.64
CA ASN A 103 -3.80 -6.91 -2.84
C ASN A 103 -3.62 -7.77 -4.09
N ARG A 104 -3.07 -7.19 -5.17
CA ARG A 104 -2.75 -7.91 -6.41
C ARG A 104 -1.66 -8.95 -6.22
N GLN A 105 -0.58 -8.59 -5.52
CA GLN A 105 0.51 -9.51 -5.18
C GLN A 105 0.01 -10.68 -4.33
N ALA A 106 -0.86 -10.45 -3.34
CA ALA A 106 -1.45 -11.53 -2.56
C ALA A 106 -2.31 -12.48 -3.42
N ALA A 107 -3.08 -11.94 -4.37
CA ALA A 107 -3.85 -12.76 -5.30
C ALA A 107 -2.95 -13.65 -6.17
N GLN A 108 -1.84 -13.10 -6.65
CA GLN A 108 -0.86 -13.81 -7.46
C GLN A 108 -0.10 -14.86 -6.65
N TYR A 109 0.32 -14.51 -5.43
CA TYR A 109 1.03 -15.40 -4.52
C TYR A 109 0.21 -16.66 -4.21
N PHE A 110 -1.09 -16.51 -3.95
CA PHE A 110 -1.97 -17.65 -3.69
C PHE A 110 -2.60 -18.26 -4.94
N ASN A 111 -2.32 -17.74 -6.14
CA ASN A 111 -3.04 -18.05 -7.39
C ASN A 111 -4.58 -18.04 -7.22
N ASP A 112 -5.10 -17.19 -6.32
CA ASP A 112 -6.52 -17.18 -5.93
C ASP A 112 -7.00 -15.75 -5.65
N SER A 113 -7.90 -15.27 -6.51
CA SER A 113 -8.53 -13.95 -6.39
C SER A 113 -9.28 -13.73 -5.07
N ARG A 114 -9.78 -14.78 -4.42
CA ARG A 114 -10.53 -14.68 -3.16
C ARG A 114 -9.62 -14.39 -1.98
N ARG A 115 -8.32 -14.63 -2.12
CA ARG A 115 -7.31 -14.50 -1.07
C ARG A 115 -6.51 -13.19 -1.12
N ARG A 116 -6.95 -12.22 -1.93
CA ARG A 116 -6.34 -10.87 -2.07
C ARG A 116 -6.07 -10.16 -0.74
N TYR A 117 -6.89 -10.43 0.28
CA TYR A 117 -6.81 -9.81 1.60
C TYR A 117 -6.06 -10.66 2.64
N GLN A 118 -5.67 -11.89 2.29
CA GLN A 118 -4.89 -12.74 3.18
C GLN A 118 -3.41 -12.29 3.20
N PRO A 119 -2.75 -12.33 4.38
CA PRO A 119 -1.33 -12.04 4.46
C PRO A 119 -0.52 -13.18 3.84
N THR A 120 0.48 -12.83 3.04
CA THR A 120 1.43 -13.79 2.45
C THR A 120 2.59 -14.10 3.41
N LEU A 121 2.75 -13.29 4.47
CA LEU A 121 3.85 -13.38 5.45
C LEU A 121 5.25 -13.25 4.84
N THR A 122 5.33 -12.65 3.66
CA THR A 122 6.59 -12.35 2.95
C THR A 122 7.16 -11.00 3.39
N GLU A 123 8.47 -10.83 3.29
CA GLU A 123 9.16 -9.56 3.54
C GLU A 123 8.64 -8.42 2.63
N GLU A 124 8.41 -8.70 1.34
CA GLU A 124 7.89 -7.71 0.39
C GLU A 124 6.55 -7.10 0.84
N GLU A 125 5.60 -7.95 1.23
CA GLU A 125 4.30 -7.50 1.76
C GLU A 125 4.49 -6.64 3.03
N ALA A 126 5.43 -7.00 3.90
CA ALA A 126 5.75 -6.23 5.11
C ALA A 126 6.31 -4.85 4.77
N THR A 127 7.23 -4.77 3.80
CA THR A 127 7.82 -3.53 3.30
C THR A 127 6.77 -2.62 2.66
N ILE A 128 5.87 -3.16 1.84
CA ILE A 128 4.76 -2.37 1.27
C ILE A 128 3.84 -1.84 2.37
N LYS A 129 3.49 -2.67 3.36
CA LYS A 129 2.68 -2.20 4.51
C LYS A 129 3.38 -1.11 5.30
N LYS A 130 4.70 -1.19 5.46
CA LYS A 130 5.50 -0.15 6.13
C LYS A 130 5.50 1.15 5.33
N ALA A 131 5.77 1.09 4.03
CA ALA A 131 5.73 2.25 3.14
C ALA A 131 4.35 2.92 3.17
N ARG A 132 3.26 2.14 3.13
CA ARG A 132 1.89 2.66 3.28
C ARG A 132 1.68 3.41 4.59
N LYS A 133 2.21 2.92 5.72
CA LYS A 133 2.09 3.64 7.00
C LYS A 133 2.83 4.98 6.97
N ILE A 134 4.04 5.01 6.40
CA ILE A 134 4.84 6.23 6.26
C ILE A 134 4.08 7.26 5.42
N ILE A 135 3.64 6.87 4.22
CA ILE A 135 2.90 7.76 3.30
C ILE A 135 1.60 8.27 3.95
N LEU A 136 0.85 7.40 4.63
CA LEU A 136 -0.38 7.80 5.29
C LEU A 136 -0.12 8.79 6.45
N ALA A 137 0.92 8.53 7.26
CA ALA A 137 1.30 9.43 8.34
C ALA A 137 1.73 10.81 7.79
N THR A 138 2.53 10.84 6.73
CA THR A 138 2.91 12.07 6.04
C THR A 138 1.67 12.80 5.50
N ALA A 139 0.74 12.09 4.85
CA ALA A 139 -0.50 12.68 4.33
C ALA A 139 -1.34 13.32 5.44
N ILE A 140 -1.50 12.63 6.57
CA ILE A 140 -2.24 13.14 7.73
C ILE A 140 -1.59 14.43 8.26
N ILE A 141 -0.27 14.44 8.44
CA ILE A 141 0.45 15.62 8.93
C ILE A 141 0.28 16.79 7.95
N VAL A 142 0.52 16.58 6.65
CA VAL A 142 0.38 17.62 5.62
C VAL A 142 -1.04 18.19 5.56
N LEU A 143 -2.07 17.33 5.60
CA LEU A 143 -3.47 17.77 5.60
C LEU A 143 -3.84 18.51 6.89
N THR A 144 -3.30 18.08 8.04
CA THR A 144 -3.48 18.80 9.31
C THR A 144 -2.83 20.17 9.26
N THR A 145 -1.63 20.28 8.70
CA THR A 145 -0.96 21.56 8.45
C THR A 145 -1.78 22.45 7.52
N SER A 146 -2.41 21.87 6.49
CA SER A 146 -3.32 22.59 5.61
C SER A 146 -4.50 23.19 6.36
N LEU A 147 -5.14 22.40 7.26
CA LEU A 147 -6.23 22.89 8.09
C LEU A 147 -5.79 24.04 9.01
N ILE A 148 -4.58 23.97 9.58
CA ILE A 148 -4.02 25.05 10.40
C ILE A 148 -3.83 26.31 9.55
N MET A 149 -3.28 26.18 8.34
CA MET A 149 -3.09 27.31 7.41
C MET A 149 -4.43 27.92 6.98
N LEU A 150 -5.44 27.09 6.73
CA LEU A 150 -6.80 27.55 6.42
C LEU A 150 -7.31 28.44 7.56
N LEU A 151 -7.21 27.98 8.80
CA LEU A 151 -7.65 28.73 9.98
C LEU A 151 -6.91 30.07 10.09
N ILE A 152 -5.58 30.07 10.01
CA ILE A 152 -4.75 31.29 10.11
C ILE A 152 -5.10 32.31 9.03
N THR A 153 -5.38 31.86 7.81
CA THR A 153 -5.65 32.75 6.66
C THR A 153 -7.12 33.17 6.53
N SER A 154 -8.01 32.52 7.28
CA SER A 154 -9.44 32.84 7.38
C SER A 154 -9.80 33.82 8.51
N LEU A 155 -8.88 33.99 9.48
CA LEU A 155 -8.88 35.06 10.48
C LEU A 155 -8.37 36.36 9.86
#